data_AF-K9UFL2-F1
#
_entry.id   AF-K9UFL2-F1
#
_cell.length_a   1.000
_cell.length_b   1.000
_cell.length_c   1.000
_cell.angle_alpha   90.00
_cell.angle_beta   90.00
_cell.angle_gamma   90.00
#
_symmetry.space_group_name_H-M   'P 1'
#
loop_
_entity.id
_entity.type
_entity.pdbx_description
1 polymer ?
#
loop_
_entity_poly.entity_id
_entity_poly.type
_entity_poly.pdbx_seq_one_letter_code
_entity_poly.pdbx_strand_id
1 'polypeptide(L)'
;MHGISTRKQILIIDPDASLAKTLLDDTYGNLIEVTIACNSRAGMTLVKEIMPDAVSIGSQLSSIECYEVVQKLRSFSPTTQMPIVFFSGLPDLSRIIDITELKQPSDRQQKRSRQQERLAKILKWSSSACAIAGGVLLASNIPISGFGFIGLATSSFQMLLASCLLADKTMVVYSGALFIFVDCLGVFRWLIM
;
A
#
# COMPACT_ATOMS: atom_id res chain seq x y z
N MET A 1 54.93 6.49 5.10
CA MET A 1 54.20 6.23 3.84
C MET A 1 52.73 6.08 4.22
N HIS A 2 51.91 7.11 4.01
CA HIS A 2 50.48 7.07 4.31
C HIS A 2 49.79 6.19 3.26
N GLY A 3 49.24 5.05 3.69
CA GLY A 3 48.52 4.12 2.83
C GLY A 3 47.29 4.81 2.21
N ILE A 4 47.03 4.51 0.94
CA ILE A 4 45.90 5.03 0.17
C ILE A 4 44.61 4.61 0.88
N SER A 5 43.93 5.54 1.53
CA SER A 5 42.61 5.30 2.13
C SER A 5 41.59 5.30 1.00
N THR A 6 41.28 4.13 0.43
CA THR A 6 40.22 3.99 -0.57
C THR A 6 38.89 4.38 0.05
N ARG A 7 38.19 5.36 -0.53
CA ARG A 7 36.84 5.74 -0.09
C ARG A 7 35.91 4.54 -0.25
N LYS A 8 35.08 4.29 0.77
CA LYS A 8 34.07 3.22 0.68
C LYS A 8 32.93 3.67 -0.21
N GLN A 9 32.52 2.83 -1.15
CA GLN A 9 31.44 3.14 -2.06
C GLN A 9 30.10 2.60 -1.54
N ILE A 10 29.13 3.48 -1.36
CA ILE A 10 27.77 3.12 -0.90
C ILE A 10 26.78 3.42 -2.01
N LEU A 11 25.97 2.43 -2.38
CA LEU A 11 24.87 2.62 -3.30
C LEU A 11 23.56 2.78 -2.53
N ILE A 12 22.82 3.85 -2.78
CA ILE A 12 21.49 4.09 -2.23
C ILE A 12 20.46 3.86 -3.33
N ILE A 13 19.47 3.02 -3.07
CA ILE A 13 18.34 2.78 -3.96
C ILE A 13 17.13 3.48 -3.33
N ASP A 14 16.89 4.72 -3.73
CA ASP A 14 15.77 5.56 -3.28
C ASP A 14 15.40 6.57 -4.39
N PRO A 15 14.11 6.73 -4.74
CA PRO A 15 13.66 7.81 -5.64
C PRO A 15 13.90 9.21 -5.07
N ASP A 16 14.02 9.39 -3.75
CA ASP A 16 14.32 10.67 -3.12
C ASP A 16 15.84 10.86 -2.96
N ALA A 17 16.40 11.74 -3.78
CA ALA A 17 17.82 12.09 -3.74
C ALA A 17 18.24 12.87 -2.48
N SER A 18 17.31 13.33 -1.66
CA SER A 18 17.58 14.10 -0.44
C SER A 18 18.32 13.28 0.62
N LEU A 19 18.17 11.95 0.60
CA LEU A 19 18.84 11.03 1.51
C LEU A 19 20.37 11.08 1.35
N ALA A 20 20.85 11.19 0.11
CA ALA A 20 22.28 11.29 -0.15
C ALA A 20 22.90 12.57 0.40
N LYS A 21 22.16 13.68 0.38
CA LYS A 21 22.63 14.94 0.98
C LYS A 21 22.84 14.79 2.48
N THR A 22 21.89 14.15 3.16
CA THR A 22 22.00 13.88 4.61
C THR A 22 23.24 13.05 4.95
N LEU A 23 23.53 12.00 4.16
CA LEU A 23 24.70 11.14 4.37
C LEU A 23 26.04 11.79 4.01
N LEU A 24 26.03 12.73 3.07
CA LEU A 24 27.23 13.46 2.64
C LEU A 24 27.50 14.70 3.51
N ASP A 25 26.46 15.31 4.08
CA ASP A 25 26.55 16.44 5.00
C ASP A 25 27.01 15.99 6.41
N ASP A 26 26.73 14.73 6.77
CA ASP A 26 27.30 14.10 7.97
C ASP A 26 28.82 13.88 7.85
N THR A 27 29.50 13.79 9.01
CA THR A 27 30.96 13.65 9.26
C THR A 27 31.73 12.64 8.35
N TYR A 28 31.03 11.84 7.54
CA TYR A 28 31.57 10.78 6.69
C TYR A 28 31.91 11.18 5.24
N GLY A 29 31.62 12.41 4.80
CA GLY A 29 31.85 12.86 3.41
C GLY A 29 33.29 12.70 2.89
N ASN A 30 34.29 12.62 3.78
CA ASN A 30 35.69 12.38 3.41
C ASN A 30 36.07 10.89 3.28
N LEU A 31 35.23 9.98 3.77
CA LEU A 31 35.50 8.55 3.89
C LEU A 31 34.63 7.68 2.98
N ILE A 32 33.52 8.24 2.47
CA ILE A 32 32.48 7.52 1.75
C ILE A 32 32.15 8.23 0.45
N GLU A 33 31.94 7.45 -0.61
CA GLU A 33 31.41 7.90 -1.90
C GLU A 33 30.01 7.33 -2.10
N VAL A 34 29.03 8.19 -2.36
CA VAL A 34 27.61 7.81 -2.42
C VAL A 34 27.08 7.89 -3.85
N THR A 35 26.53 6.79 -4.36
CA THR A 35 25.84 6.72 -5.65
C THR A 35 24.35 6.49 -5.40
N ILE A 36 23.47 7.18 -6.14
CA ILE A 36 22.01 7.05 -5.99
C ILE A 36 21.42 6.37 -7.22
N ALA A 37 20.54 5.40 -6.99
CA ALA A 37 19.66 4.82 -7.99
C ALA A 37 18.20 5.17 -7.67
N CYS A 38 17.51 5.77 -8.64
CA CYS A 38 16.11 6.19 -8.46
C CYS A 38 15.08 5.04 -8.46
N ASN A 39 15.50 3.82 -8.79
CA ASN A 39 14.65 2.64 -8.77
C ASN A 39 15.47 1.35 -8.64
N SER A 40 14.77 0.25 -8.32
CA SER A 40 15.33 -1.10 -8.13
C SER A 40 16.13 -1.60 -9.34
N ARG A 41 15.67 -1.31 -10.57
CA ARG A 41 16.35 -1.75 -11.81
C ARG A 41 17.68 -1.04 -12.01
N ALA A 42 17.70 0.29 -11.91
CA ALA A 42 18.91 1.10 -12.00
C ALA A 42 19.91 0.70 -10.90
N GLY A 43 19.41 0.46 -9.68
CA GLY A 43 20.23 0.01 -8.57
C GLY A 43 20.92 -1.31 -8.86
N MET A 44 20.20 -2.30 -9.40
CA MET A 44 20.78 -3.59 -9.74
C MET A 44 21.79 -3.54 -10.89
N THR A 45 21.63 -2.60 -11.83
CA THR A 45 22.64 -2.34 -12.86
C THR A 45 23.91 -1.79 -12.21
N LEU A 46 23.78 -0.75 -11.38
CA LEU A 46 24.89 -0.12 -10.69
C LEU A 46 25.65 -1.08 -9.77
N VAL A 47 24.96 -1.96 -9.04
CA VAL A 47 25.62 -3.00 -8.22
C VAL A 47 26.66 -3.78 -9.02
N LYS A 48 26.36 -4.11 -10.29
CA LYS A 48 27.26 -4.88 -11.15
C LYS A 48 28.37 -4.04 -11.75
N GLU A 49 28.10 -2.77 -12.03
CA GLU A 49 29.04 -1.84 -12.65
C GLU A 49 30.07 -1.30 -11.66
N ILE A 50 29.63 -0.93 -10.45
CA ILE A 50 30.48 -0.25 -9.47
C ILE A 50 30.91 -1.16 -8.30
N MET A 51 30.22 -2.29 -8.07
CA MET A 51 30.48 -3.21 -6.94
C MET A 51 30.64 -2.47 -5.60
N PRO A 52 29.56 -1.88 -5.08
CA PRO A 52 29.65 -1.05 -3.88
C PRO A 52 30.00 -1.89 -2.65
N ASP A 53 30.60 -1.26 -1.64
CA ASP A 53 30.91 -1.85 -0.34
C ASP A 53 29.64 -2.07 0.51
N ALA A 54 28.58 -1.31 0.25
CA ALA A 54 27.28 -1.46 0.91
C ALA A 54 26.13 -0.99 0.01
N VAL A 55 24.96 -1.60 0.18
CA VAL A 55 23.71 -1.14 -0.44
C VAL A 55 22.73 -0.68 0.62
N SER A 56 22.18 0.51 0.41
CA SER A 56 21.11 1.05 1.22
C SER A 56 19.81 1.07 0.42
N ILE A 57 18.72 0.60 1.01
CA ILE A 57 17.39 0.54 0.38
C ILE A 57 16.47 1.53 1.09
N GLY A 58 15.88 2.44 0.30
CA GLY A 58 14.99 3.49 0.75
C GLY A 58 13.59 3.02 1.16
N SER A 59 12.89 3.83 1.94
CA SER A 59 11.53 3.53 2.42
C SER A 59 10.45 3.59 1.34
N GLN A 60 10.75 4.23 0.21
CA GLN A 60 9.80 4.42 -0.89
C GLN A 60 9.68 3.19 -1.81
N LEU A 61 10.59 2.22 -1.70
CA LEU A 61 10.48 0.98 -2.45
C LEU A 61 9.40 0.08 -1.84
N SER A 62 8.59 -0.54 -2.70
CA SER A 62 7.61 -1.53 -2.24
C SER A 62 8.30 -2.75 -1.63
N SER A 63 7.64 -3.46 -0.71
CA SER A 63 8.22 -4.66 -0.08
C SER A 63 8.63 -5.74 -1.08
N ILE A 64 7.93 -5.83 -2.22
CA ILE A 64 8.25 -6.77 -3.31
C ILE A 64 9.57 -6.39 -3.97
N GLU A 65 9.75 -5.10 -4.31
CA GLU A 65 10.98 -4.62 -4.92
C GLU A 65 12.18 -4.74 -3.97
N CYS A 66 12.01 -4.41 -2.70
CA CYS A 66 13.04 -4.60 -1.67
C CYS A 66 13.49 -6.06 -1.60
N TYR A 67 12.52 -7.00 -1.52
CA TYR A 67 12.82 -8.43 -1.49
C TYR A 67 13.52 -8.90 -2.77
N GLU A 68 13.06 -8.46 -3.94
CA GLU A 68 13.66 -8.84 -5.22
C GLU A 68 15.11 -8.35 -5.34
N VAL A 69 15.38 -7.10 -4.92
CA VAL A 69 16.74 -6.55 -4.85
C VAL A 69 17.61 -7.41 -3.93
N VAL A 70 17.15 -7.69 -2.70
CA VAL A 70 17.92 -8.50 -1.75
C VAL A 70 18.16 -9.92 -2.27
N GLN A 71 17.15 -10.56 -2.87
CA GLN A 71 17.29 -11.89 -3.43
C GLN A 71 18.32 -11.90 -4.56
N LYS A 72 18.27 -10.91 -5.46
CA LYS A 72 19.26 -10.75 -6.54
C LYS A 72 20.66 -10.53 -5.98
N LEU A 73 20.82 -9.66 -4.98
CA LEU A 73 22.09 -9.40 -4.30
C LEU A 73 22.66 -10.65 -3.63
N ARG A 74 21.82 -11.43 -2.94
CA ARG A 74 22.26 -12.68 -2.27
C ARG A 74 22.49 -13.83 -3.25
N SER A 75 21.89 -13.80 -4.44
CA SER A 75 22.11 -14.80 -5.48
C SER A 75 23.43 -14.64 -6.24
N PHE A 76 24.09 -13.50 -6.10
CA PHE A 76 25.33 -13.18 -6.78
C PHE A 76 26.51 -13.26 -5.80
N SER A 77 27.49 -14.14 -6.09
CA SER A 77 28.59 -14.49 -5.18
C SER A 77 29.37 -13.26 -4.64
N PRO A 78 29.76 -12.27 -5.47
CA PRO A 78 30.44 -11.06 -4.99
C PRO A 78 29.64 -10.21 -4.01
N THR A 79 28.30 -10.24 -4.09
CA THR A 79 27.42 -9.42 -3.23
C THR A 79 26.76 -10.22 -2.12
N THR A 80 27.09 -11.51 -1.98
CA THR A 80 26.47 -12.41 -1.00
C THR A 80 26.76 -11.99 0.43
N GLN A 81 27.94 -11.44 0.71
CA GLN A 81 28.36 -10.96 2.04
C GLN A 81 28.19 -9.44 2.20
N MET A 82 27.73 -8.75 1.16
CA MET A 82 27.61 -7.30 1.18
C MET A 82 26.57 -6.86 2.24
N PRO A 83 26.89 -5.84 3.06
CA PRO A 83 25.94 -5.27 3.99
C PRO A 83 24.80 -4.58 3.23
N ILE A 84 23.57 -4.88 3.64
CA ILE A 84 22.34 -4.28 3.13
C ILE A 84 21.65 -3.58 4.29
N VAL A 85 21.45 -2.26 4.17
CA VAL A 85 20.82 -1.43 5.19
C VAL A 85 19.48 -0.90 4.67
N PHE A 86 18.46 -0.88 5.51
CA PHE A 86 17.18 -0.29 5.17
C PHE A 86 17.04 1.05 5.88
N PHE A 87 16.79 2.11 5.13
CA PHE A 87 16.38 3.39 5.71
C PHE A 87 14.86 3.39 5.88
N SER A 88 14.43 3.32 7.13
CA SER A 88 13.12 3.83 7.54
C SER A 88 13.36 5.26 7.99
N GLY A 89 12.60 6.25 7.50
CA GLY A 89 12.80 7.69 7.81
C GLY A 89 12.59 8.10 9.28
N LEU A 90 12.79 7.19 10.24
CA LEU A 90 12.86 7.46 11.66
C LEU A 90 14.33 7.76 12.04
N PRO A 91 14.58 8.76 12.90
CA PRO A 91 15.93 9.23 13.26
C PRO A 91 16.76 8.19 14.05
N ASP A 92 16.16 7.08 14.48
CA ASP A 92 16.86 6.00 15.16
C ASP A 92 17.41 4.98 14.16
N LEU A 93 18.71 5.14 13.89
CA LEU A 93 19.70 4.15 13.48
C LEU A 93 19.19 2.88 12.76
N SER A 94 19.51 2.80 11.46
CA SER A 94 19.88 1.58 10.71
C SER A 94 19.36 0.26 11.30
N ARG A 95 18.06 0.03 11.22
CA ARG A 95 17.52 -1.31 11.42
C ARG A 95 18.02 -2.17 10.26
N ILE A 96 18.98 -3.04 10.56
CA ILE A 96 19.28 -4.19 9.70
C ILE A 96 18.02 -5.05 9.74
N ILE A 97 17.09 -4.81 8.81
CA ILE A 97 15.88 -5.61 8.69
C ILE A 97 16.33 -7.01 8.30
N ASP A 98 16.09 -7.96 9.19
CA ASP A 98 16.38 -9.36 8.95
C ASP A 98 15.56 -9.80 7.73
N ILE A 99 16.22 -10.39 6.73
CA ILE A 99 15.61 -10.95 5.51
C ILE A 99 14.43 -11.88 5.82
N THR A 100 14.41 -12.44 7.02
CA THR A 100 13.34 -13.29 7.55
C THR A 100 12.05 -12.49 7.86
N GLU A 101 12.17 -11.25 8.33
CA GLU A 101 11.05 -10.32 8.54
C GLU A 101 10.51 -9.75 7.24
N LEU A 102 11.27 -9.73 6.14
CA LEU A 102 10.74 -9.34 4.83
C LEU A 102 9.76 -10.37 4.25
N LYS A 103 9.80 -11.62 4.75
CA LYS A 103 9.02 -12.74 4.19
C LYS A 103 7.66 -12.97 4.84
N GLN A 104 7.37 -12.39 6.02
CA GLN A 104 6.18 -12.78 6.81
C GLN A 104 5.08 -11.72 7.08
N PRO A 105 5.31 -10.39 7.08
CA PRO A 105 4.24 -9.43 7.36
C PRO A 105 3.37 -9.11 6.12
N SER A 106 3.92 -9.20 4.91
CA SER A 106 3.27 -8.72 3.67
C SER A 106 2.36 -9.76 2.99
N ASP A 107 2.65 -11.06 3.03
CA ASP A 107 1.77 -12.07 2.42
C ASP A 107 0.39 -12.11 3.08
N ARG A 108 0.32 -11.98 4.42
CA ARG A 108 -0.95 -11.92 5.14
C ARG A 108 -1.68 -10.60 4.85
N GLN A 109 -0.97 -9.48 4.81
CA GLN A 109 -1.56 -8.17 4.52
C GLN A 109 -2.07 -8.09 3.08
N GLN A 110 -1.30 -8.56 2.10
CA GLN A 110 -1.69 -8.60 0.70
C GLN A 110 -2.80 -9.61 0.42
N LYS A 111 -2.79 -10.77 1.08
CA LYS A 111 -3.89 -11.74 0.98
C LYS A 111 -5.17 -11.17 1.60
N ARG A 112 -5.06 -10.47 2.73
CA ARG A 112 -6.19 -9.78 3.39
C ARG A 112 -6.73 -8.64 2.52
N SER A 113 -5.88 -7.82 1.91
CA SER A 113 -6.33 -6.75 1.01
C SER A 113 -7.01 -7.28 -0.25
N ARG A 114 -6.43 -8.30 -0.92
CA ARG A 114 -7.07 -8.97 -2.06
C ARG A 114 -8.40 -9.62 -1.69
N GLN A 115 -8.50 -10.20 -0.49
CA GLN A 115 -9.75 -10.77 0.00
C GLN A 115 -10.78 -9.68 0.29
N GLN A 116 -10.40 -8.57 0.92
CA GLN A 116 -11.29 -7.42 1.15
C GLN A 116 -11.78 -6.81 -0.17
N GLU A 117 -10.92 -6.67 -1.19
CA GLU A 117 -11.32 -6.21 -2.52
C GLU A 117 -12.31 -7.16 -3.20
N ARG A 118 -12.10 -8.47 -3.10
CA ARG A 118 -13.04 -9.47 -3.65
C ARG A 118 -14.39 -9.39 -2.95
N LEU A 119 -14.41 -9.35 -1.62
CA LEU A 119 -15.64 -9.21 -0.83
C LEU A 119 -16.36 -7.90 -1.15
N ALA A 120 -15.63 -6.80 -1.27
CA ALA A 120 -16.21 -5.51 -1.62
C ALA A 120 -16.79 -5.50 -3.04
N LYS A 121 -16.15 -6.16 -4.02
CA LYS A 121 -16.71 -6.32 -5.38
C LYS A 121 -18.02 -7.12 -5.37
N ILE A 122 -18.05 -8.22 -4.61
CA ILE A 122 -19.26 -9.05 -4.46
C ILE A 122 -20.39 -8.24 -3.80
N LEU A 123 -20.10 -7.52 -2.71
CA LEU A 123 -21.07 -6.65 -2.05
C LEU A 123 -21.58 -5.54 -2.98
N LYS A 124 -20.70 -4.90 -3.76
CA LYS A 124 -21.09 -3.85 -4.72
C LYS A 124 -22.04 -4.40 -5.79
N TRP A 125 -21.74 -5.55 -6.37
CA TRP A 125 -22.62 -6.19 -7.36
C TRP A 125 -23.98 -6.58 -6.77
N SER A 126 -23.98 -7.14 -5.56
CA SER A 126 -25.22 -7.46 -4.82
C SER A 126 -26.04 -6.20 -4.53
N SER A 127 -25.39 -5.11 -4.11
CA SER A 127 -26.07 -3.84 -3.79
C SER A 127 -26.77 -3.28 -5.02
N SER A 128 -26.10 -3.22 -6.17
CA SER A 128 -26.72 -2.73 -7.41
C SER A 128 -27.94 -3.54 -7.81
N ALA A 129 -27.89 -4.87 -7.72
CA ALA A 129 -29.03 -5.73 -8.02
C ALA A 129 -30.21 -5.48 -7.08
N CYS A 130 -29.94 -5.33 -5.79
CA CYS A 130 -30.96 -5.06 -4.77
C CYS A 130 -31.56 -3.64 -4.93
N ALA A 131 -30.75 -2.64 -5.29
CA ALA A 131 -31.21 -1.28 -5.55
C ALA A 131 -32.16 -1.22 -6.75
N ILE A 132 -31.84 -1.94 -7.83
CA ILE A 132 -32.69 -2.03 -9.01
C ILE A 132 -34.02 -2.69 -8.65
N ALA A 133 -33.98 -3.84 -7.97
CA ALA A 133 -35.20 -4.56 -7.56
C ALA A 133 -36.08 -3.71 -6.62
N GLY A 134 -35.48 -3.10 -5.59
CA GLY A 134 -36.18 -2.22 -4.64
C GLY A 134 -36.76 -0.97 -5.31
N GLY A 135 -35.99 -0.34 -6.20
CA GLY A 135 -36.41 0.84 -6.96
C GLY A 135 -37.55 0.54 -7.93
N VAL A 136 -37.49 -0.59 -8.65
CA VAL A 136 -38.58 -1.04 -9.54
C VAL A 136 -39.84 -1.34 -8.75
N LEU A 137 -39.73 -2.01 -7.60
CA LEU A 137 -40.87 -2.31 -6.73
C LEU A 137 -41.52 -1.03 -6.20
N LEU A 138 -40.71 -0.03 -5.81
CA LEU A 138 -41.19 1.26 -5.36
C LEU A 138 -41.88 2.04 -6.49
N ALA A 139 -41.28 2.04 -7.68
CA ALA A 139 -41.81 2.72 -8.87
C ALA A 139 -43.12 2.10 -9.38
N SER A 140 -43.37 0.83 -9.06
CA SER A 140 -44.56 0.10 -9.52
C SER A 140 -45.86 0.56 -8.84
N ASN A 141 -45.77 1.36 -7.75
CA ASN A 141 -46.90 2.01 -7.07
C ASN A 141 -48.11 1.09 -6.79
N ILE A 142 -47.82 -0.17 -6.48
CA ILE A 142 -48.78 -1.17 -6.02
C ILE A 142 -48.93 -1.10 -4.49
N PRO A 143 -49.97 -1.69 -3.88
CA PRO A 143 -50.16 -1.65 -2.41
C PRO A 143 -48.96 -2.19 -1.61
N ILE A 144 -48.13 -3.04 -2.24
CA ILE A 144 -46.94 -3.70 -1.66
C ILE A 144 -45.64 -2.92 -1.99
N SER A 145 -45.72 -1.80 -2.71
CA SER A 145 -44.55 -1.03 -3.16
C SER A 145 -43.68 -0.50 -2.01
N GLY A 146 -44.25 -0.29 -0.82
CA GLY A 146 -43.51 0.16 0.37
C GLY A 146 -42.39 -0.78 0.81
N PHE A 147 -42.48 -2.08 0.51
CA PHE A 147 -41.39 -3.03 0.74
C PHE A 147 -40.15 -2.72 -0.11
N GLY A 148 -40.27 -1.90 -1.16
CA GLY A 148 -39.16 -1.40 -1.97
C GLY A 148 -38.13 -0.61 -1.17
N PHE A 149 -38.56 0.13 -0.14
CA PHE A 149 -37.66 0.86 0.76
C PHE A 149 -36.74 -0.07 1.56
N ILE A 150 -37.18 -1.28 1.90
CA ILE A 150 -36.34 -2.28 2.58
C ILE A 150 -35.24 -2.79 1.64
N GLY A 151 -35.56 -2.96 0.35
CA GLY A 151 -34.58 -3.31 -0.67
C GLY A 151 -33.53 -2.21 -0.88
N LEU A 152 -33.97 -0.95 -0.94
CA LEU A 152 -33.05 0.20 -1.04
C LEU A 152 -32.16 0.31 0.21
N ALA A 153 -32.72 0.19 1.42
CA ALA A 153 -31.97 0.17 2.67
C ALA A 153 -30.89 -0.93 2.69
N THR A 154 -31.24 -2.13 2.25
CA THR A 154 -30.31 -3.27 2.20
C THR A 154 -29.18 -3.03 1.20
N SER A 155 -29.49 -2.45 0.03
CA SER A 155 -28.49 -2.05 -0.96
C SER A 155 -27.50 -1.02 -0.42
N SER A 156 -28.01 0.08 0.15
CA SER A 156 -27.19 1.17 0.70
C SER A 156 -26.28 0.68 1.82
N PHE A 157 -26.78 -0.23 2.68
CA PHE A 157 -26.01 -0.87 3.74
C PHE A 157 -24.89 -1.76 3.19
N GLN A 158 -25.16 -2.58 2.17
CA GLN A 158 -24.14 -3.39 1.49
C GLN A 158 -23.05 -2.50 0.84
N MET A 159 -23.43 -1.38 0.25
CA MET A 159 -22.49 -0.44 -0.35
C MET A 159 -21.64 0.29 0.71
N LEU A 160 -22.23 0.64 1.86
CA LEU A 160 -21.52 1.21 3.00
C LEU A 160 -20.49 0.23 3.58
N LEU A 161 -20.87 -1.03 3.76
CA LEU A 161 -19.96 -2.09 4.21
C LEU A 161 -18.81 -2.31 3.21
N ALA A 162 -19.09 -2.35 1.91
CA ALA A 162 -18.07 -2.48 0.88
C ALA A 162 -17.10 -1.29 0.88
N SER A 163 -17.61 -0.09 1.11
CA SER A 163 -16.82 1.16 1.12
C SER A 163 -15.96 1.26 2.38
N CYS A 164 -16.46 0.78 3.52
CA CYS A 164 -15.69 0.67 4.76
C CYS A 164 -14.55 -0.37 4.62
N LEU A 165 -14.81 -1.51 3.97
CA LEU A 165 -13.78 -2.52 3.68
C LEU A 165 -12.66 -2.02 2.76
N LEU A 166 -12.96 -1.07 1.88
CA LEU A 166 -12.01 -0.44 0.95
C LEU A 166 -11.40 0.87 1.50
N ALA A 167 -11.81 1.31 2.69
CA ALA A 167 -11.43 2.59 3.28
C ALA A 167 -11.68 3.81 2.35
N ASP A 168 -12.68 3.72 1.48
CA ASP A 168 -13.07 4.80 0.56
C ASP A 168 -13.96 5.81 1.31
N LYS A 169 -13.32 6.82 1.92
CA LYS A 169 -14.00 7.82 2.75
C LYS A 169 -15.13 8.54 2.03
N THR A 170 -14.95 8.86 0.75
CA THR A 170 -15.95 9.59 -0.03
C THR A 170 -17.20 8.74 -0.24
N MET A 171 -17.01 7.47 -0.62
CA MET A 171 -18.13 6.54 -0.81
C MET A 171 -18.81 6.15 0.51
N VAL A 172 -18.08 6.08 1.62
CA VAL A 172 -18.66 5.85 2.96
C VAL A 172 -19.62 6.98 3.34
N VAL A 173 -19.20 8.23 3.16
CA VAL A 173 -20.06 9.40 3.48
C VAL A 173 -21.29 9.42 2.58
N TYR A 174 -21.13 9.16 1.28
CA TYR A 174 -22.23 9.14 0.32
C TYR A 174 -23.27 8.05 0.65
N SER A 175 -22.82 6.80 0.79
CA SER A 175 -23.72 5.67 1.07
C SER A 175 -24.35 5.74 2.46
N GLY A 176 -23.63 6.27 3.46
CA GLY A 176 -24.17 6.52 4.79
C GLY A 176 -25.27 7.58 4.79
N ALA A 177 -25.09 8.66 4.03
CA ALA A 177 -26.11 9.70 3.88
C ALA A 177 -27.37 9.16 3.18
N LEU A 178 -27.23 8.38 2.10
CA LEU A 178 -28.38 7.72 1.45
C LEU A 178 -29.15 6.80 2.40
N PHE A 179 -28.44 5.97 3.16
CA PHE A 179 -29.07 5.05 4.09
C PHE A 179 -29.90 5.77 5.17
N ILE A 180 -29.34 6.82 5.77
CA ILE A 180 -30.02 7.56 6.84
C ILE A 180 -31.15 8.44 6.29
N PHE A 181 -30.86 9.25 5.28
CA PHE A 181 -31.79 10.30 4.84
C PHE A 181 -32.80 9.82 3.80
N VAL A 182 -32.45 8.87 2.95
CA VAL A 182 -33.37 8.38 1.92
C VAL A 182 -34.10 7.14 2.43
N ASP A 183 -33.36 6.15 2.91
CA ASP A 183 -33.96 4.86 3.25
C ASP A 183 -34.71 4.91 4.59
N CYS A 184 -34.09 5.42 5.68
CA CYS A 184 -34.79 5.48 6.97
C CYS A 184 -35.99 6.44 6.93
N LEU A 185 -35.89 7.60 6.28
CA LEU A 185 -37.05 8.50 6.12
C LEU A 185 -38.12 7.89 5.22
N GLY A 186 -37.73 7.17 4.17
CA GLY A 186 -38.66 6.44 3.29
C GLY A 186 -39.45 5.37 4.04
N VAL A 187 -38.76 4.52 4.81
CA VAL A 187 -39.38 3.49 5.66
C VAL A 187 -40.25 4.12 6.74
N PHE A 188 -39.77 5.16 7.42
CA PHE A 188 -40.53 5.85 8.47
C PHE A 188 -41.82 6.47 7.92
N ARG A 189 -41.74 7.14 6.76
CA ARG A 189 -42.91 7.72 6.09
C ARG A 189 -43.90 6.65 5.67
N TRP A 190 -43.42 5.49 5.20
CA TRP A 190 -44.28 4.35 4.87
C TRP A 190 -44.94 3.72 6.09
N LEU A 191 -44.27 3.65 7.23
CA LEU A 191 -44.80 3.02 8.45
C LEU A 191 -45.90 3.85 9.13
N ILE A 192 -45.89 5.17 8.92
CA ILE A 192 -46.80 6.13 9.57
C ILE A 192 -48.05 6.42 8.74
N MET A 193 -48.02 6.11 7.44
CA MET A 193 -49.05 6.48 6.47
C MET A 193 -49.84 5.25 6.02
#